data_AF-Q65E06-F1
#
_entry.id   AF-Q65E06-F1
#
_cell.length_a   1.000
_cell.length_b   1.000
_cell.length_c   1.000
_cell.angle_alpha   90.00
_cell.angle_beta   90.00
_cell.angle_gamma   90.00
#
_symmetry.space_group_name_H-M   'P 1'
#
loop_
_entity.id
_entity.type
_entity.pdbx_description
1 polymer ?
#
loop_
_entity_poly.entity_id
_entity_poly.type
_entity_poly.pdbx_seq_one_letter_code
_entity_poly.pdbx_strand_id
1 'polypeptide(L)'
;MDMERFHQMPAFMKEEMDNLKRVAAPFLKKRLIFLFIAIPLLLASFVYLSSFWGQAAYGTDSMIKIGCAAAGAAFGMALFRESSYQKRNVQQSVMKYILERMQTSEVLSDERKSRYVRAVKEEPFTVMRSFLEFLNEEEIRRRRLAE
;
A
#
# COMPACT_ATOMS: atom_id res chain seq x y z
N MET A 1 -3.10 -8.13 -10.81
CA MET A 1 -1.90 -8.99 -10.88
C MET A 1 -2.35 -10.32 -10.34
N ASP A 2 -2.59 -11.27 -11.25
CA ASP A 2 -3.35 -12.49 -10.95
C ASP A 2 -2.66 -13.37 -9.92
N MET A 3 -3.45 -13.83 -8.94
CA MET A 3 -3.05 -14.78 -7.89
C MET A 3 -2.35 -16.04 -8.46
N GLU A 4 -2.60 -16.40 -9.72
CA GLU A 4 -2.04 -17.59 -10.37
C GLU A 4 -0.52 -17.52 -10.59
N ARG A 5 0.07 -16.33 -10.81
CA ARG A 5 1.52 -16.22 -11.00
C ARG A 5 2.33 -16.49 -9.73
N PHE A 6 1.73 -16.37 -8.55
CA PHE A 6 2.44 -16.58 -7.28
C PHE A 6 2.75 -18.06 -7.01
N HIS A 7 1.92 -19.00 -7.45
CA HIS A 7 2.17 -20.41 -7.23
C HIS A 7 3.32 -20.95 -8.10
N GLN A 8 3.50 -20.41 -9.31
CA GLN A 8 4.56 -20.79 -10.25
C GLN A 8 5.89 -20.04 -10.04
N MET A 9 5.97 -19.11 -9.07
CA MET A 9 7.21 -18.40 -8.79
C MET A 9 8.29 -19.35 -8.21
N PRO A 10 9.54 -19.26 -8.71
CA PRO A 10 10.69 -19.90 -8.10
C PRO A 10 10.87 -19.49 -6.62
N ALA A 11 11.53 -20.34 -5.83
CA ALA A 11 11.74 -20.12 -4.40
C ALA A 11 12.40 -18.76 -4.08
N PHE A 12 13.41 -18.35 -4.85
CA PHE A 12 14.10 -17.07 -4.66
C PHE A 12 13.18 -15.86 -4.86
N MET A 13 12.23 -15.92 -5.81
CA MET A 13 11.26 -14.84 -6.02
C MET A 13 10.22 -14.77 -4.89
N LYS A 14 9.83 -15.93 -4.35
CA LYS A 14 8.91 -16.01 -3.21
C LYS A 14 9.53 -15.40 -1.95
N GLU A 15 10.81 -15.68 -1.70
CA GLU A 15 11.56 -15.11 -0.58
C GLU A 15 11.63 -13.58 -0.66
N GLU A 16 11.95 -13.02 -1.82
CA GLU A 16 11.97 -11.57 -2.02
C GLU A 16 10.58 -10.93 -1.86
N MET A 17 9.53 -11.62 -2.31
CA MET A 17 8.15 -11.18 -2.11
C MET A 17 7.77 -11.16 -0.62
N ASP A 18 8.22 -12.14 0.16
CA ASP A 18 7.98 -12.18 1.60
C ASP A 18 8.76 -11.10 2.34
N ASN A 19 9.98 -10.75 1.89
CA ASN A 19 10.71 -9.59 2.40
C ASN A 19 9.97 -8.29 2.12
N LEU A 20 9.42 -8.11 0.90
CA LEU A 20 8.57 -6.97 0.57
C LEU A 20 7.33 -6.90 1.48
N LYS A 21 6.67 -8.03 1.74
CA LYS A 21 5.55 -8.09 2.69
C LYS A 21 5.99 -7.70 4.09
N ARG A 22 7.15 -8.16 4.58
CA ARG A 22 7.68 -7.79 5.90
C ARG A 22 7.93 -6.29 6.02
N VAL A 23 8.47 -5.66 4.98
CA VAL A 23 8.67 -4.20 4.91
C VAL A 23 7.34 -3.44 4.91
N ALA A 24 6.34 -3.95 4.19
CA ALA A 24 5.01 -3.33 4.10
C ALA A 24 4.11 -3.58 5.34
N ALA A 25 4.28 -4.71 6.01
CA ALA A 25 3.45 -5.19 7.12
C ALA A 25 3.22 -4.18 8.25
N PRO A 26 4.25 -3.50 8.81
CA PRO A 26 4.04 -2.58 9.94
C PRO A 26 3.13 -1.40 9.57
N PHE A 27 3.26 -0.87 8.36
CA PHE A 27 2.43 0.23 7.87
C PHE A 27 1.02 -0.25 7.49
N LEU A 28 0.92 -1.44 6.88
CA LEU A 28 -0.37 -2.02 6.52
C LEU A 28 -1.21 -2.33 7.77
N LYS A 29 -0.59 -2.85 8.84
CA LYS A 29 -1.25 -3.11 10.12
C LYS A 29 -1.83 -1.82 10.72
N LYS A 30 -1.04 -0.74 10.77
CA LYS A 30 -1.52 0.57 11.26
C LYS A 30 -2.67 1.11 10.41
N ARG A 31 -2.55 1.03 9.09
CA ARG A 31 -3.60 1.44 8.15
C ARG A 31 -4.91 0.69 8.39
N LEU A 32 -4.84 -0.64 8.57
CA LEU A 32 -6.02 -1.46 8.80
C LEU A 32 -6.74 -1.08 10.09
N ILE A 33 -5.99 -0.80 11.17
CA ILE A 33 -6.58 -0.33 12.44
C ILE A 33 -7.32 0.99 12.23
N PHE A 34 -6.71 1.96 11.54
CA PHE A 34 -7.37 3.25 11.28
C PHE A 34 -8.63 3.08 10.43
N LEU A 35 -8.60 2.26 9.38
CA LEU A 35 -9.76 2.00 8.54
C LEU A 35 -10.87 1.26 9.28
N PHE A 36 -10.51 0.30 10.13
CA PHE A 36 -11.45 -0.48 10.92
C PHE A 36 -12.25 0.40 11.89
N ILE A 37 -11.67 1.50 12.37
CA ILE A 37 -12.36 2.48 13.22
C ILE A 37 -13.08 3.53 12.36
N ALA A 38 -12.42 4.04 11.33
CA ALA A 38 -12.95 5.11 10.49
C ALA A 38 -14.23 4.70 9.74
N ILE A 39 -14.24 3.51 9.14
CA ILE A 39 -15.35 3.07 8.26
C ILE A 39 -16.66 2.93 9.04
N PRO A 40 -16.73 2.19 10.17
CA PRO A 40 -17.96 2.11 10.95
C PRO A 40 -18.40 3.47 11.48
N LEU A 41 -17.46 4.31 11.91
CA LEU A 41 -17.78 5.62 12.46
C LEU A 41 -18.37 6.56 11.39
N LEU A 42 -17.77 6.58 10.19
CA LEU A 42 -18.29 7.34 9.06
C LEU A 42 -19.65 6.83 8.62
N LEU A 43 -19.84 5.51 8.50
CA LEU A 43 -21.12 4.91 8.12
C LEU A 43 -22.21 5.20 9.16
N ALA A 44 -21.93 5.01 10.45
CA ALA A 44 -22.88 5.29 11.51
C ALA A 44 -23.27 6.77 11.53
N SER A 45 -22.28 7.67 11.42
CA SER A 45 -22.54 9.11 11.38
C SER A 45 -23.35 9.49 10.13
N PHE A 46 -23.05 8.91 8.98
CA PHE A 46 -23.75 9.18 7.73
C PHE A 46 -25.20 8.70 7.77
N VAL A 47 -25.46 7.46 8.21
CA VAL A 47 -26.81 6.89 8.37
C VAL A 47 -27.62 7.68 9.41
N TYR A 48 -26.96 8.12 10.49
CA TYR A 48 -27.62 8.93 11.50
C TYR A 48 -28.01 10.31 10.96
N LEU A 49 -27.10 10.99 10.24
CA LEU A 49 -27.37 12.29 9.64
C LEU A 49 -28.43 12.21 8.54
N SER A 50 -28.45 11.13 7.74
CA SER A 50 -29.47 10.96 6.69
C SER A 50 -30.88 10.81 7.25
N SER A 51 -31.04 10.38 8.51
CA SER A 51 -32.34 10.28 9.18
C SER A 51 -33.01 11.64 9.43
N PHE A 52 -32.25 12.74 9.35
CA PHE A 52 -32.77 14.11 9.49
C PHE A 52 -33.24 14.70 8.15
N TRP A 53 -33.02 14.00 7.04
CA TRP A 53 -33.42 14.46 5.71
C TRP A 53 -34.95 14.56 5.60
N GLY A 54 -35.47 15.75 5.27
CA GLY A 54 -36.90 15.99 5.09
C GLY A 54 -37.65 16.55 6.30
N GLN A 55 -36.95 16.89 7.40
CA GLN A 55 -37.57 17.60 8.52
C GLN A 55 -37.85 19.07 8.18
N ALA A 56 -39.08 19.53 8.44
CA ALA A 56 -39.52 20.90 8.16
C ALA A 56 -39.01 21.95 9.17
N ALA A 57 -38.65 21.52 10.38
CA ALA A 57 -38.08 22.37 11.41
C ALA A 57 -37.11 21.58 12.29
N TYR A 58 -35.97 22.20 12.64
CA TYR A 58 -34.99 21.62 13.55
C TYR A 58 -35.09 22.30 14.91
N GLY A 59 -35.41 21.54 15.95
CA GLY A 59 -35.31 22.01 17.34
C GLY A 59 -33.86 22.04 17.83
N THR A 60 -33.62 22.73 18.95
CA THR A 60 -32.30 22.82 19.61
C THR A 60 -31.72 21.43 19.92
N ASP A 61 -32.54 20.48 20.36
CA ASP A 61 -32.13 19.09 20.62
C ASP A 61 -31.65 18.37 19.33
N SER A 62 -32.35 18.55 18.21
CA SER A 62 -31.93 18.02 16.91
C SER A 62 -30.61 18.63 16.45
N MET A 63 -30.40 19.94 16.65
CA MET A 63 -29.14 20.60 16.30
C MET A 63 -27.95 20.06 17.11
N ILE A 64 -28.13 19.82 18.41
CA ILE A 64 -27.09 19.22 19.26
C ILE A 64 -26.73 17.81 18.75
N LYS A 65 -27.74 16.98 18.48
CA LYS A 65 -27.56 15.62 17.96
C LYS A 65 -26.85 15.59 16.60
N ILE A 66 -27.23 16.49 15.69
CA ILE A 66 -26.57 16.66 14.39
C ILE A 66 -25.11 17.09 14.60
N GLY A 67 -24.85 18.03 15.52
CA GLY A 67 -23.50 18.46 15.87
C GLY A 67 -22.62 17.32 16.37
N CYS A 68 -23.13 16.48 17.26
CA CYS A 68 -22.42 15.30 17.75
C CYS A 68 -22.09 14.30 16.62
N ALA A 69 -23.07 14.02 15.74
CA ALA A 69 -22.86 13.12 14.61
C ALA A 69 -21.87 13.69 13.58
N ALA A 70 -21.92 15.00 13.32
CA ALA A 70 -20.96 15.69 12.46
C ALA A 70 -19.54 15.65 13.05
N ALA A 71 -19.38 15.80 14.37
CA ALA A 71 -18.10 15.65 15.04
C ALA A 71 -17.57 14.20 14.91
N GLY A 72 -18.44 13.20 15.05
CA GLY A 72 -18.12 11.79 14.80
C GLY A 72 -17.64 11.56 13.35
N ALA A 73 -18.36 12.11 12.37
CA ALA A 73 -17.99 12.03 10.97
C ALA A 73 -16.63 12.71 10.70
N ALA A 74 -16.39 13.89 11.27
CA ALA A 74 -15.12 14.61 11.14
C ALA A 74 -13.94 13.80 11.71
N PHE A 75 -14.14 13.15 12.87
CA PHE A 75 -13.13 12.27 13.46
C PHE A 75 -12.87 11.04 12.59
N GLY A 76 -13.92 10.39 12.08
CA GLY A 76 -13.80 9.28 11.14
C GLY A 76 -13.04 9.67 9.86
N MET A 77 -13.29 10.87 9.34
CA MET A 77 -12.60 11.40 8.17
C MET A 77 -11.11 11.68 8.45
N ALA A 78 -10.78 12.18 9.64
CA ALA A 78 -9.40 12.38 10.07
C ALA A 78 -8.62 11.06 10.13
N LEU A 79 -9.22 10.01 10.72
CA LEU A 79 -8.64 8.66 10.74
C LEU A 79 -8.48 8.07 9.34
N PHE A 80 -9.48 8.27 8.47
CA PHE A 80 -9.39 7.85 7.06
C PHE A 80 -8.25 8.56 6.32
N ARG A 81 -8.05 9.86 6.58
CA ARG A 81 -6.94 10.63 6.02
C ARG A 81 -5.59 10.11 6.51
N GLU A 82 -5.45 9.83 7.80
CA GLU A 82 -4.24 9.21 8.37
C GLU A 82 -3.95 7.84 7.73
N SER A 83 -4.97 7.02 7.51
CA SER A 83 -4.82 5.74 6.81
C SER A 83 -4.28 5.90 5.38
N SER A 84 -4.60 7.02 4.72
CA SER A 84 -4.12 7.35 3.39
C SER A 84 -2.66 7.79 3.40
N TYR A 85 -2.21 8.50 4.44
CA TYR A 85 -0.79 8.78 4.65
C TYR A 85 0.00 7.46 4.84
N GLN A 86 -0.52 6.54 5.65
CA GLN A 86 0.13 5.24 5.83
C GLN A 86 0.19 4.43 4.53
N LYS A 87 -0.81 4.51 3.66
CA LYS A 87 -0.77 3.91 2.31
C LYS A 87 0.41 4.43 1.48
N ARG A 88 0.67 5.74 1.53
CA ARG A 88 1.82 6.35 0.82
C ARG A 88 3.15 5.87 1.40
N ASN A 89 3.25 5.76 2.72
CA ASN A 89 4.45 5.24 3.38
C ASN A 89 4.74 3.79 2.97
N VAL A 90 3.72 2.93 2.84
CA VAL A 90 3.88 1.57 2.30
C VAL A 90 4.52 1.62 0.91
N GLN A 91 3.96 2.42 0.00
CA GLN A 91 4.46 2.51 -1.39
C GLN A 91 5.90 3.00 -1.44
N GLN A 92 6.24 4.03 -0.65
CA GLN A 92 7.60 4.56 -0.57
C GLN A 92 8.58 3.55 0.02
N SER A 93 8.20 2.85 1.10
CA SER A 93 9.06 1.86 1.74
C SER A 93 9.32 0.65 0.84
N VAL A 94 8.29 0.18 0.13
CA VAL A 94 8.40 -0.90 -0.87
C VAL A 94 9.30 -0.47 -2.02
N MET A 95 9.07 0.73 -2.57
CA MET A 95 9.89 1.28 -3.65
C MET A 95 11.36 1.41 -3.24
N LYS A 96 11.62 1.92 -2.04
CA LYS A 96 12.97 2.07 -1.50
C LYS A 96 13.68 0.72 -1.40
N TYR A 97 13.02 -0.29 -0.82
CA TYR A 97 13.57 -1.64 -0.72
C TYR A 97 13.92 -2.21 -2.10
N ILE A 98 13.02 -2.08 -3.10
CA ILE A 98 13.24 -2.58 -4.47
C ILE A 98 14.49 -1.93 -5.08
N LEU A 99 14.61 -0.61 -4.97
CA LEU A 99 15.74 0.12 -5.54
C LEU A 99 17.07 -0.25 -4.86
N GLU A 100 17.08 -0.34 -3.53
CA GLU A 100 18.26 -0.75 -2.77
C GLU A 100 18.66 -2.20 -3.10
N ARG A 101 17.69 -3.12 -3.22
CA ARG A 101 17.94 -4.52 -3.58
C ARG A 101 18.48 -4.69 -4.99
N MET A 102 18.04 -3.84 -5.93
CA MET A 102 18.56 -3.83 -7.30
C MET A 102 20.00 -3.32 -7.37
N GLN A 103 20.34 -2.31 -6.57
CA GLN A 103 21.67 -1.70 -6.57
C GLN A 103 22.72 -2.58 -5.89
N THR A 104 22.31 -3.36 -4.89
CA THR A 104 23.18 -4.27 -4.12
C THR A 104 23.56 -5.56 -4.87
N SER A 105 23.09 -5.77 -6.10
CA SER A 105 23.49 -6.94 -6.88
C SER A 105 24.96 -6.87 -7.31
N GLU A 106 25.70 -7.90 -6.94
CA GLU A 106 27.11 -8.11 -7.31
C GLU A 106 27.28 -8.85 -8.64
N VAL A 107 26.20 -9.46 -9.15
CA VAL A 107 26.23 -10.36 -10.32
C VAL A 107 25.96 -9.60 -11.63
N LEU A 108 25.18 -8.51 -11.56
CA LEU A 108 24.83 -7.69 -12.72
C LEU A 108 25.76 -6.47 -12.83
N SER A 109 26.13 -6.12 -14.07
CA SER A 109 26.94 -4.92 -14.33
C SER A 109 26.19 -3.64 -13.97
N ASP A 110 26.94 -2.58 -13.66
CA ASP A 110 26.37 -1.29 -13.25
C ASP A 110 25.45 -0.68 -14.32
N GLU A 111 25.79 -0.82 -15.60
CA GLU A 111 24.92 -0.41 -16.70
C GLU A 111 23.56 -1.13 -16.66
N ARG A 112 23.54 -2.44 -16.43
CA ARG A 112 22.30 -3.23 -16.36
C ARG A 112 21.49 -2.87 -15.13
N LYS A 113 22.13 -2.71 -13.97
CA LYS A 113 21.48 -2.25 -12.74
C LYS A 113 20.82 -0.87 -12.97
N SER A 114 21.53 0.05 -13.60
CA SER A 114 21.01 1.40 -13.86
C SER A 114 19.78 1.40 -14.79
N ARG A 115 19.71 0.47 -15.76
CA ARG A 115 18.56 0.29 -16.65
C ARG A 115 17.29 -0.10 -15.88
N TYR A 116 17.39 -1.10 -15.00
CA TYR A 116 16.26 -1.55 -14.18
C TYR A 116 15.83 -0.50 -13.15
N VAL A 117 16.80 0.16 -12.51
CA VAL A 117 16.54 1.28 -11.59
C VAL A 117 15.81 2.43 -12.30
N ARG A 118 16.18 2.76 -13.53
CA ARG A 118 15.50 3.78 -14.33
C ARG A 118 14.08 3.36 -14.67
N ALA A 119 13.88 2.13 -15.16
CA ALA A 119 12.56 1.60 -15.49
C ALA A 119 11.60 1.63 -14.28
N VAL A 120 12.08 1.26 -13.09
CA VAL A 120 11.28 1.29 -11.85
C VAL A 120 10.91 2.72 -11.43
N LYS A 121 11.78 3.71 -11.68
CA LYS A 121 11.51 5.12 -11.33
C LYS A 121 10.57 5.80 -12.33
N GLU A 122 10.70 5.48 -13.61
CA GLU A 122 9.94 6.11 -14.70
C GLU A 122 8.54 5.49 -14.86
N GLU A 123 8.38 4.19 -14.54
CA GLU A 123 7.13 3.46 -14.73
C GLU A 123 6.56 2.90 -13.41
N PRO A 124 5.80 3.70 -12.64
CA PRO A 124 5.26 3.29 -11.34
C PRO A 124 4.28 2.10 -11.43
N PHE A 125 3.67 1.86 -12.59
CA PHE A 125 2.74 0.75 -12.81
C PHE A 125 3.44 -0.58 -13.10
N THR A 126 4.69 -0.57 -13.57
CA THR A 126 5.43 -1.77 -13.97
C THR A 126 6.51 -2.18 -12.96
N VAL A 127 6.69 -1.42 -11.87
CA VAL A 127 7.66 -1.66 -10.79
C VAL A 127 7.82 -3.13 -10.42
N MET A 128 6.71 -3.83 -10.17
CA MET A 128 6.77 -5.23 -9.76
C MET A 128 7.17 -6.18 -10.87
N ARG A 129 6.77 -5.89 -12.10
CA ARG A 129 7.23 -6.63 -13.27
C ARG A 129 8.73 -6.43 -13.47
N SER A 130 9.20 -5.19 -13.46
CA SER A 130 10.61 -4.84 -13.63
C SER A 130 11.49 -5.45 -12.54
N PHE A 131 11.00 -5.53 -11.30
CA PHE A 131 11.71 -6.20 -10.21
C PHE A 131 11.80 -7.72 -10.38
N LEU A 132 10.71 -8.39 -10.79
CA LEU A 132 10.74 -9.83 -11.03
C LEU A 132 11.64 -10.19 -12.23
N GLU A 133 11.61 -9.37 -13.29
CA GLU A 133 12.51 -9.53 -14.44
C GLU A 133 13.98 -9.37 -14.03
N PHE A 134 14.29 -8.38 -13.19
CA PHE A 134 15.62 -8.19 -12.62
C PHE A 134 16.09 -9.40 -11.81
N LEU A 135 15.26 -9.92 -10.88
CA LEU A 135 15.61 -11.08 -10.06
C LEU A 135 15.85 -12.33 -10.94
N ASN A 136 15.05 -12.50 -11.99
CA ASN A 136 15.25 -13.60 -12.93
C ASN A 136 16.59 -13.50 -13.66
N GLU A 137 16.95 -12.30 -14.12
CA GLU A 137 18.23 -12.08 -14.80
C GLU A 137 19.42 -12.30 -13.86
N GLU A 138 19.31 -11.83 -12.61
CA GLU A 138 20.31 -12.05 -11.56
C GLU A 138 20.55 -13.55 -11.32
N GLU A 139 19.49 -14.33 -11.16
CA GLU A 139 19.57 -15.77 -10.93
C GLU A 139 20.17 -16.52 -12.13
N ILE A 140 19.76 -16.19 -13.36
CA ILE A 140 20.31 -16.82 -14.57
C ILE A 140 21.81 -16.57 -14.67
N ARG A 141 22.27 -15.35 -14.38
CA ARG A 141 23.70 -15.05 -14.39
C ARG A 141 24.45 -15.73 -13.25
N ARG A 142 23.87 -15.77 -12.05
CA ARG A 142 24.46 -16.43 -10.89
C ARG A 142 24.72 -17.91 -11.17
N ARG A 143 23.77 -18.60 -11.81
CA ARG A 143 23.94 -19.99 -12.23
C ARG A 143 25.08 -20.18 -13.23
N ARG A 144 25.17 -19.31 -14.25
CA ARG A 144 26.26 -19.36 -15.25
C ARG A 144 27.65 -19.06 -14.68
N LEU A 145 27.75 -18.38 -13.54
CA LEU A 145 29.01 -18.14 -12.85
C LEU A 145 29.39 -19.27 -11.89
N ALA A 146 28.42 -20.13 -11.54
CA ALA A 146 28.62 -21.28 -10.67
C ALA A 146 28.92 -22.58 -11.44
N GLU A 147 28.70 -22.56 -12.76
CA GLU A 147 29.14 -23.57 -13.75
C GLU A 147 30.58 -23.29 -14.21
#